data_AF-A0A8S3K574-F1
#
_entry.id   AF-A0A8S3K574-F1
#
_cell.length_a   1.000
_cell.length_b   1.000
_cell.length_c   1.000
_cell.angle_alpha   90.00
_cell.angle_beta   90.00
_cell.angle_gamma   90.00
#
_symmetry.space_group_name_H-M   'P 1'
#
loop_
_entity.id
_entity.type
_entity.pdbx_description
1 polymer ?
#
loop_
_entity_poly.entity_id
_entity_poly.type
_entity_poly.pdbx_seq_one_letter_code
_entity_poly.pdbx_strand_id
1 'polypeptide(L)'
;MSTADEFIEPRSNRKRKRETNEGENPSMDTEQTRTAQFPQINAAELKDDTDSFRKVPIPAHRYTPLKDQWMKLYSPIVEYLHLQIRFN
;
A
#
# COMPACT_ATOMS: atom_id res chain seq x y z
N MET A 1 25.49 25.14 -34.58
CA MET A 1 24.49 24.15 -35.06
C MET A 1 25.08 22.77 -34.90
N SER A 2 24.62 21.98 -33.93
CA SER A 2 24.78 20.52 -33.90
C SER A 2 23.67 19.93 -33.03
N THR A 3 23.01 18.94 -33.62
CA THR A 3 21.67 18.41 -33.33
C THR A 3 21.63 17.58 -32.05
N ALA A 4 20.53 17.70 -31.32
CA ALA A 4 20.21 16.92 -30.12
C ALA A 4 20.08 15.43 -30.43
N ASP A 5 20.59 14.60 -29.53
CA ASP A 5 20.53 13.14 -29.57
C ASP A 5 19.09 12.70 -29.28
N GLU A 6 18.38 12.29 -30.33
CA GLU A 6 16.97 11.90 -30.32
C GLU A 6 16.86 10.41 -29.95
N PHE A 7 16.38 10.13 -28.74
CA PHE A 7 16.11 8.77 -28.26
C PHE A 7 14.88 8.20 -29.00
N ILE A 8 15.10 7.15 -29.80
CA ILE A 8 14.07 6.49 -30.61
C ILE A 8 13.39 5.40 -29.78
N GLU A 9 12.11 5.57 -29.47
CA GLU A 9 11.30 4.52 -28.84
C GLU A 9 10.81 3.45 -29.84
N PRO A 10 10.88 2.15 -29.48
CA PRO A 10 10.48 1.07 -30.38
C PRO A 10 8.96 0.97 -30.55
N ARG A 11 8.50 1.00 -31.80
CA ARG A 11 7.10 0.78 -32.18
C ARG A 11 6.66 -0.65 -31.84
N SER A 12 5.71 -0.76 -30.91
CA SER A 12 5.04 -2.03 -30.56
C SER A 12 4.03 -2.44 -31.65
N ASN A 13 3.99 -3.75 -31.94
CA ASN A 13 3.39 -4.36 -33.12
C ASN A 13 1.86 -4.22 -33.23
N ARG A 14 1.41 -3.84 -34.43
CA ARG A 14 0.01 -3.85 -34.90
C ARG A 14 -0.63 -5.24 -34.68
N LYS A 15 -1.58 -5.34 -33.74
CA LYS A 15 -2.54 -6.45 -33.68
C LYS A 15 -3.75 -6.15 -34.57
N ARG A 16 -4.16 -7.17 -35.32
CA ARG A 16 -5.09 -7.15 -36.45
C ARG A 16 -6.50 -6.65 -36.07
N LYS A 17 -7.06 -5.85 -36.97
CA LYS A 17 -8.42 -5.29 -37.02
C LYS A 17 -9.47 -6.42 -37.09
N ARG A 18 -10.47 -6.40 -36.20
CA ARG A 18 -11.74 -7.15 -36.36
C ARG A 18 -12.82 -6.13 -36.67
N GLU A 19 -13.30 -6.12 -37.91
CA GLU A 19 -14.47 -5.34 -38.32
C GLU A 19 -15.73 -6.06 -37.85
N THR A 20 -16.65 -5.33 -37.21
CA THR A 20 -18.03 -5.78 -37.01
C THR A 20 -18.94 -4.64 -37.44
N ASN A 21 -19.87 -4.99 -38.33
CA ASN A 21 -20.71 -4.10 -39.12
C ASN A 21 -21.86 -3.47 -38.31
N GLU A 22 -22.40 -2.40 -38.89
CA GLU A 22 -23.38 -1.41 -38.44
C GLU A 22 -24.60 -1.92 -37.64
N GLY A 23 -25.07 -1.10 -36.69
CA GLY A 23 -26.35 -1.27 -36.01
C GLY A 23 -26.58 -0.25 -34.90
N GLU A 24 -27.24 0.86 -35.28
CA GLU A 24 -28.15 1.70 -34.49
C GLU A 24 -27.74 2.16 -33.07
N ASN A 25 -27.70 3.48 -32.88
CA ASN A 25 -27.71 4.12 -31.58
C ASN A 25 -29.02 3.84 -30.84
N PRO A 26 -29.00 3.29 -29.61
CA PRO A 26 -29.84 3.82 -28.57
C PRO A 26 -29.01 4.90 -27.87
N SER A 27 -29.43 6.15 -28.03
CA SER A 27 -29.05 7.24 -27.14
C SER A 27 -29.55 6.89 -25.74
N MET A 28 -28.76 6.11 -25.00
CA MET A 28 -28.88 5.98 -23.55
C MET A 28 -28.31 7.26 -22.97
N ASP A 29 -29.18 8.23 -22.76
CA ASP A 29 -28.93 9.36 -21.86
C ASP A 29 -28.91 8.81 -20.44
N THR A 30 -27.84 8.06 -20.13
CA THR A 30 -27.53 7.68 -18.76
C THR A 30 -26.79 8.89 -18.23
N GLU A 31 -27.50 9.70 -17.45
CA GLU A 31 -26.90 10.72 -16.60
C GLU A 31 -25.58 10.16 -16.07
N GLN A 32 -24.47 10.75 -16.52
CA GLN A 32 -23.15 10.39 -16.04
C GLN A 32 -23.16 10.67 -14.54
N THR A 33 -23.53 9.68 -13.73
CA THR A 33 -23.05 9.60 -12.37
C THR A 33 -21.55 9.52 -12.54
N ARG A 34 -20.91 10.68 -12.40
CA ARG A 34 -19.46 10.87 -12.44
C ARG A 34 -18.90 10.06 -11.28
N THR A 35 -18.82 8.75 -11.44
CA THR A 35 -18.14 7.87 -10.50
C THR A 35 -16.69 8.30 -10.56
N ALA A 36 -16.19 8.82 -9.44
CA ALA A 36 -14.82 9.31 -9.36
C ALA A 36 -13.85 8.18 -9.75
N GLN A 37 -13.10 8.41 -10.84
CA GLN A 37 -12.07 7.49 -11.29
C GLN A 37 -10.81 7.76 -10.45
N PHE A 38 -10.62 6.99 -9.37
CA PHE A 38 -9.41 7.12 -8.56
C PHE A 38 -8.23 6.43 -9.26
N PRO A 39 -7.04 7.06 -9.29
CA PRO A 39 -5.84 6.40 -9.76
C PRO A 39 -5.53 5.18 -8.87
N GLN A 40 -5.02 4.11 -9.50
CA GLN A 40 -4.57 2.93 -8.76
C GLN A 40 -3.35 3.33 -7.91
N ILE A 41 -3.47 3.19 -6.59
CA ILE A 41 -2.35 3.38 -5.67
C ILE A 41 -1.29 2.30 -5.91
N ASN A 42 -0.03 2.73 -5.98
CA ASN A 42 1.08 1.80 -6.13
C ASN A 42 1.27 1.03 -4.82
N ALA A 43 1.67 -0.25 -4.90
CA ALA A 43 1.85 -1.10 -3.71
C ALA A 43 2.89 -0.59 -2.70
N ALA A 44 3.80 0.30 -3.13
CA ALA A 44 4.74 0.99 -2.26
C ALA A 44 4.09 2.13 -1.44
N GLU A 45 3.00 2.71 -1.95
CA GLU A 45 2.26 3.80 -1.29
C GLU A 45 1.17 3.26 -0.35
N LEU A 46 0.73 2.01 -0.57
CA LEU A 46 -0.16 1.28 0.35
C LEU A 46 0.58 0.71 1.57
N LYS A 47 1.89 0.51 1.47
CA LYS A 47 2.70 0.14 2.62
C LYS A 47 3.02 1.40 3.41
N ASP A 48 2.21 1.68 4.41
CA ASP A 48 2.66 2.47 5.54
C ASP A 48 3.88 1.74 6.14
N ASP A 49 5.08 2.06 5.67
CA ASP A 49 6.38 1.53 6.13
C ASP A 49 6.72 1.97 7.57
N THR A 50 5.71 2.23 8.39
CA THR A 50 5.87 2.68 9.76
C THR A 50 5.43 1.59 10.71
N ASP A 51 6.29 0.58 10.86
CA ASP A 51 6.30 -0.22 12.09
C ASP A 51 6.35 0.76 13.26
N SER A 52 5.19 0.95 13.91
CA SER A 52 4.97 2.00 14.89
C SER A 52 5.56 1.59 16.23
N PHE A 53 6.89 1.69 16.33
CA PHE A 53 7.61 1.36 17.55
C PHE A 53 7.37 2.43 18.62
N ARG A 54 7.07 1.98 19.84
CA ARG A 54 6.91 2.85 21.02
C ARG A 54 7.95 2.45 22.07
N LYS A 55 8.74 3.43 22.53
CA LYS A 55 9.69 3.24 23.62
C LYS A 55 9.06 3.71 24.92
N VAL A 56 9.06 2.85 25.94
CA VAL A 56 8.55 3.16 27.28
C VAL A 56 9.72 3.10 28.26
N PRO A 57 10.14 4.22 28.88
CA PRO A 57 11.21 4.21 29.86
C PRO A 57 10.73 3.58 31.19
N ILE A 58 11.59 2.75 31.79
CA ILE A 58 11.30 2.08 33.07
C ILE A 58 12.19 2.67 34.16
N PRO A 59 11.62 3.18 35.28
CA PRO A 59 12.40 3.62 36.43
C PRO A 59 13.22 2.49 37.06
N ALA A 60 14.42 2.78 37.57
CA ALA A 60 15.35 1.79 38.11
C ALA A 60 14.73 0.88 39.19
N HIS A 61 13.95 1.45 40.11
CA HIS A 61 13.30 0.70 41.19
C HIS A 61 12.18 -0.26 40.71
N ARG A 62 11.69 -0.11 39.47
CA ARG A 62 10.65 -0.98 38.88
C ARG A 62 11.21 -2.02 37.92
N TYR A 63 12.52 -2.00 37.65
CA TYR A 63 13.12 -2.93 36.71
C TYR A 63 13.11 -4.36 37.24
N THR A 64 13.47 -4.55 38.52
CA THR A 64 13.42 -5.85 39.20
C THR A 64 12.03 -6.48 39.23
N PRO A 65 10.97 -5.80 39.74
CA PRO A 65 9.64 -6.41 39.77
C PRO A 65 9.06 -6.65 38.36
N LEU A 66 9.42 -5.81 37.38
CA LEU A 66 8.98 -6.00 35.99
C LEU A 66 9.60 -7.25 35.35
N LYS A 67 10.87 -7.54 35.64
CA LYS A 67 11.56 -8.74 35.16
C LYS A 67 10.96 -10.01 35.75
N ASP A 68 10.67 -10.00 37.06
CA ASP A 68 10.07 -11.16 37.75
C ASP A 68 8.67 -11.49 37.23
N GLN A 69 7.90 -10.46 36.86
CA GLN A 69 6.53 -10.60 36.36
C GLN A 69 6.43 -10.58 34.83
N TRP A 70 7.56 -10.55 34.11
CA TRP A 70 7.59 -10.32 32.66
C TRP A 70 6.78 -11.33 31.86
N MET A 71 6.90 -12.62 32.16
CA MET A 71 6.19 -13.68 31.44
C MET A 71 4.66 -13.54 31.50
N LYS A 72 4.15 -13.02 32.63
CA LYS A 72 2.71 -12.78 32.83
C LYS A 72 2.20 -11.63 31.96
N LEU A 73 3.05 -10.65 31.66
CA LEU A 73 2.72 -9.52 30.77
C LEU A 73 2.94 -9.86 29.30
N TYR A 74 4.00 -10.62 29.00
CA TYR A 74 4.41 -10.97 27.65
C TYR A 74 3.35 -11.81 26.91
N SER A 75 2.90 -12.91 27.53
CA SER A 75 1.96 -13.85 26.91
C SER A 75 0.70 -13.17 26.33
N PRO A 76 -0.09 -12.39 27.10
CA PRO A 76 -1.31 -11.79 26.55
C PRO A 76 -1.05 -10.75 25.46
N ILE A 77 0.10 -10.07 25.48
CA ILE A 77 0.43 -9.05 24.47
C ILE A 77 0.80 -9.69 23.13
N VAL A 78 1.52 -10.81 23.16
CA VAL A 78 1.90 -11.52 21.93
C VAL A 78 0.77 -12.38 21.41
N GLU A 79 0.05 -13.09 22.27
CA GLU A 79 -0.99 -14.05 21.85
C GLU A 79 -2.30 -13.37 21.43
N TYR A 80 -2.76 -12.37 22.18
CA TYR A 80 -4.07 -11.77 21.93
C TYR A 80 -3.97 -10.49 21.11
N LEU A 81 -2.92 -9.69 21.32
CA LEU A 81 -2.73 -8.42 20.60
C LEU A 81 -1.79 -8.54 19.40
N HIS A 82 -1.05 -9.65 19.28
CA HIS A 82 -0.09 -9.88 18.18
C HIS A 82 0.96 -8.77 18.03
N LEU A 83 1.31 -8.12 19.14
CA LEU A 83 2.29 -7.04 19.16
C LEU A 83 3.68 -7.58 19.44
N GLN A 84 4.68 -7.11 18.69
CA GLN A 84 6.08 -7.37 19.01
C GLN A 84 6.57 -6.48 20.14
N ILE A 85 7.10 -7.11 21.18
CA ILE A 85 7.68 -6.43 22.35
C ILE A 85 9.10 -6.92 22.59
N ARG A 86 9.95 -6.01 23.07
CA ARG A 86 11.36 -6.27 23.41
C ARG A 86 11.66 -5.60 24.74
N PHE A 87 12.47 -6.27 25.55
CA PHE A 87 13.03 -5.69 26.76
C PHE A 87 14.51 -5.44 26.53
N ASN A 88 14.92 -4.17 26.62
CA ASN A 88 16.32 -3.75 26.45
C ASN A 88 17.03 -3.65 27.79
#